data_AF-A0A558GQX6-F1
#
_entry.id   AF-A0A558GQX6-F1
#
_cell.length_a   1.000
_cell.length_b   1.000
_cell.length_c   1.000
_cell.angle_alpha   90.00
_cell.angle_beta   90.00
_cell.angle_gamma   90.00
#
_symmetry.space_group_name_H-M   'P 1'
#
loop_
_entity.id
_entity.type
_entity.pdbx_description
1 polymer ?
#
loop_
_entity_poly.entity_id
_entity_poly.type
_entity_poly.pdbx_seq_one_letter_code
_entity_poly.pdbx_strand_id
1 'polypeptide(L)' 'MRIGELSTRTGVSVRSLRYYEQQLLVEPQRTSAGHRIYVI' A
#
# COMPACT_ATOMS: atom_id res chain seq x y z
N MET A 1 -5.96 -1.83 -4.66
CA MET A 1 -6.33 -0.67 -3.81
C MET A 1 -5.22 0.38 -3.81
N ARG A 2 -5.55 1.68 -3.76
CA ARG A 2 -4.53 2.73 -3.50
C ARG A 2 -4.13 2.75 -2.02
N ILE A 3 -3.00 3.37 -1.64
CA ILE A 3 -2.55 3.41 -0.24
C ILE A 3 -3.56 4.07 0.71
N GLY A 4 -4.30 5.08 0.25
CA GLY A 4 -5.36 5.71 1.04
C GLY A 4 -6.54 4.77 1.28
N GLU A 5 -6.97 4.07 0.24
CA GLU A 5 -8.04 3.07 0.33
C GLU A 5 -7.65 1.91 1.25
N LEU A 6 -6.38 1.48 1.18
CA LEU A 6 -5.81 0.49 2.09
C LEU A 6 -5.85 0.97 3.53
N SER A 7 -5.47 2.23 3.77
CA SER A 7 -5.49 2.85 5.09
C SER A 7 -6.90 2.88 5.67
N THR A 8 -7.90 3.30 4.87
CA THR A 8 -9.30 3.30 5.29
C THR A 8 -9.82 1.89 5.59
N ARG A 9 -9.48 0.89 4.78
CA ARG A 9 -9.95 -0.49 4.97
C ARG A 9 -9.31 -1.20 6.15
N THR A 10 -8.02 -0.94 6.42
CA THR A 10 -7.25 -1.65 7.45
C THR A 10 -7.19 -0.90 8.79
N GLY A 11 -7.56 0.39 8.81
CA GLY A 11 -7.34 1.27 9.96
C GLY A 11 -5.87 1.64 10.20
N VAL A 12 -4.95 1.13 9.38
CA VAL A 12 -3.52 1.42 9.48
C VAL A 12 -3.23 2.77 8.84
N SER A 13 -2.41 3.60 9.48
CA SER A 13 -2.05 4.90 8.92
C SER A 13 -1.26 4.77 7.61
N VAL A 14 -1.44 5.72 6.69
CA VAL A 14 -0.64 5.81 5.45
C VAL A 14 0.87 5.84 5.75
N ARG A 15 1.28 6.50 6.85
CA ARG A 15 2.68 6.55 7.29
C ARG A 15 3.21 5.16 7.64
N SER A 16 2.44 4.37 8.38
CA SER A 16 2.82 3.00 8.74
C SER A 16 2.86 2.09 7.51
N LEU A 17 1.92 2.23 6.58
CA LEU A 17 1.94 1.48 5.32
C LEU A 17 3.20 1.78 4.48
N ARG A 18 3.65 3.04 4.44
CA ARG A 18 4.93 3.42 3.81
C ARG A 18 6.13 2.83 4.52
N TYR A 19 6.09 2.82 5.85
CA TYR A 19 7.13 2.17 6.64
C TYR A 19 7.20 0.67 6.34
N TYR A 20 6.07 -0.03 6.25
CA TYR A 20 6.02 -1.44 5.88
C TYR A 20 6.49 -1.70 4.44
N GLU A 21 6.15 -0.82 3.49
CA GLU A 21 6.68 -0.86 2.12
C GLU A 21 8.22 -0.71 2.14
N GLN A 22 8.76 0.22 2.94
CA GLN A 22 10.21 0.39 3.09
C GLN A 22 10.91 -0.79 3.77
N GLN A 23 10.22 -1.47 4.70
CA GLN A 23 10.73 -2.66 5.37
C GLN A 23 10.49 -3.96 4.57
N LEU A 24 9.99 -3.87 3.32
CA LEU A 24 9.66 -5.02 2.47
C LEU A 24 8.63 -5.98 3.09
N LEU A 25 7.81 -5.49 4.03
CA LEU A 25 6.74 -6.26 4.68
C LEU A 25 5.45 -6.25 3.85
N VAL A 26 5.29 -5.25 2.98
CA VAL A 26 4.16 -5.10 2.08
C VAL A 26 4.67 -4.70 0.71
N GLU A 27 4.46 -5.56 -0.29
CA GLU A 27 4.86 -5.28 -1.66
C GLU A 27 3.67 -4.76 -2.48
N PRO A 28 3.71 -3.51 -2.98
CA PRO A 28 2.71 -3.03 -3.91
C PRO A 28 2.92 -3.68 -5.28
N GLN A 29 1.84 -4.23 -5.83
CA GLN A 29 1.79 -4.56 -7.24
C GLN A 29 1.81 -3.27 -8.09
N ARG A 30 2.37 -3.36 -9.29
CA ARG A 30 2.34 -2.27 -10.26
C ARG A 30 1.31 -2.56 -11.33
N THR A 31 0.46 -1.58 -11.62
CA THR A 31 -0.41 -1.65 -12.80
C THR A 31 0.40 -1.42 -14.07
N SER A 32 -0.17 -1.77 -15.23
CA SER A 32 0.44 -1.48 -16.55
C SER A 32 0.69 0.02 -16.78
N ALA A 33 -0.01 0.88 -16.05
CA ALA A 33 0.18 2.34 -16.04
C ALA A 33 1.26 2.81 -15.01
N GLY A 34 1.94 1.89 -14.32
CA GLY A 34 3.00 2.19 -13.36
C GLY A 34 2.54 2.62 -11.97
N HIS A 35 1.24 2.58 -11.69
CA HIS A 35 0.70 2.93 -10.37
C HIS A 35 0.88 1.80 -9.36
N ARG A 36 1.14 2.17 -8.10
CA ARG A 36 1.19 1.22 -6.98
C ARG A 36 -0.23 0.85 -6.56
N ILE A 37 -0.52 -0.44 -6.53
CA ILE A 37 -1.75 -1.02 -6.02
C ILE A 37 -1.43 -2.09 -4.98
N TYR A 38 -2.21 -2.10 -3.92
CA TYR A 38 -2.13 -3.08 -2.86
C TYR A 38 -3.28 -4.08 -3.00
N VAL A 39 -2.93 -5.36 -2.88
CA VAL A 39 -3.84 -6.50 -2.75
C VAL A 39 -3.57 -7.07 -1.36
N ILE A 40 -4.53 -6.88 -0.46
CA ILE A 40 -4.63 -7.62 0.80
C ILE A 40 -5.62 -8.73 0.55
#